data_AF-A0A3A8N669-F1
#
_entry.id   AF-A0A3A8N669-F1
#
_cell.length_a   1.000
_cell.length_b   1.000
_cell.length_c   1.000
_cell.angle_alpha   90.00
_cell.angle_beta   90.00
_cell.angle_gamma   90.00
#
_symmetry.space_group_name_H-M   'P 1'
#
loop_
_entity.id
_entity.type
_entity.pdbx_description
1 polymer ?
#
loop_
_entity_poly.entity_id
_entity_poly.type
_entity_poly.pdbx_seq_one_letter_code
_entity_poly.pdbx_strand_id
1 'polypeptide(L)'
;MAGKVLRRAAKSVAAGMLHYTGARKVMAAYRRSQSGGRRILIVSYHRVVSDFTGELQRSIPGLLISQETFRRHLEEAHAAGFELASLGDAVDVMEGRRTAKKDLFVVTFDDGYRDVYRYAYPVLKQMGVPAITYLPTAFIDTDKRFNHDRLFHLLRKVQDRRFRPDFDTMPGPSVQLLGPILSGHKTVSAALDDFIGEHPTRVLTGIIDGLEQQLGGGEDLVPEQGDVMSWDEVRTMARDGFEFGAHTLGHTVLTQEPTSVVEHEIVESKRTIEREVGVQVKDFAYCNGWYSDEIIQILRDNGFRSGVTTEDLPNRVGGDPFALKRKVMWENFSLGMTGDYSSALTVCQFDDCFGVLGMSHPVLGHRQHVKAQATDTNQVVIDGIVVPQSTLAKVTPVEVVQVTEPGFTTDARVAAAVDSPQVVLAADAALVLEAAQPEELQ
;
A
#
# COMPACT_ATOMS: atom_id res chain seq x y z
N MET A 1 18.33 14.42 -17.80
CA MET A 1 17.10 14.28 -18.64
C MET A 1 17.34 13.53 -19.95
N ALA A 2 18.41 13.81 -20.71
CA ALA A 2 18.68 13.19 -22.01
C ALA A 2 18.66 11.64 -22.04
N GLY A 3 19.24 10.97 -21.03
CA GLY A 3 19.26 9.50 -20.96
C GLY A 3 17.88 8.85 -20.77
N LYS A 4 16.97 9.48 -20.02
CA LYS A 4 15.60 8.96 -19.84
C LYS A 4 14.77 9.07 -21.13
N VAL A 5 14.92 10.19 -21.85
CA VAL A 5 14.27 10.42 -23.15
C VAL A 5 14.78 9.42 -24.19
N LEU A 6 16.11 9.21 -24.26
CA LEU A 6 16.70 8.25 -25.18
C LEU A 6 16.24 6.81 -24.91
N ARG A 7 16.21 6.40 -23.64
CA ARG A 7 15.70 5.07 -23.25
C ARG A 7 14.23 4.89 -23.62
N ARG A 8 13.39 5.91 -23.41
CA ARG A 8 11.96 5.89 -23.78
C ARG A 8 11.77 5.83 -25.29
N ALA A 9 12.57 6.57 -26.05
CA ALA A 9 12.57 6.54 -27.51
C ALA A 9 12.96 5.15 -28.03
N ALA A 10 14.06 4.58 -27.53
CA ALA A 10 14.52 3.25 -27.90
C ALA A 10 13.47 2.17 -27.59
N LYS A 11 12.87 2.22 -26.39
CA LYS A 11 11.81 1.28 -25.99
C LYS A 11 10.57 1.40 -26.89
N SER A 12 10.19 2.62 -27.27
CA SER A 12 9.05 2.89 -28.17
C SER A 12 9.29 2.37 -29.59
N VAL A 13 10.50 2.57 -30.13
CA VAL A 13 10.88 2.04 -31.45
C VAL A 13 10.88 0.51 -31.45
N ALA A 14 11.48 -0.10 -30.42
CA ALA A 14 11.47 -1.56 -30.24
C ALA A 14 10.04 -2.10 -30.15
N ALA A 15 9.16 -1.47 -29.36
CA ALA A 15 7.76 -1.84 -29.26
C ALA A 15 7.04 -1.77 -30.61
N GLY A 16 7.23 -0.69 -31.36
CA GLY A 16 6.66 -0.53 -32.69
C GLY A 16 7.09 -1.65 -33.63
N MET A 17 8.39 -1.94 -33.72
CA MET A 17 8.92 -3.02 -34.53
C MET A 17 8.31 -4.37 -34.14
N LEU A 18 8.30 -4.72 -32.85
CA LEU A 18 7.77 -6.00 -32.36
C LEU A 18 6.26 -6.14 -32.60
N HIS A 19 5.53 -5.04 -32.47
CA HIS A 19 4.09 -5.01 -32.68
C HIS A 19 3.71 -5.17 -34.14
N TYR A 20 4.25 -4.32 -35.03
CA TYR A 20 3.84 -4.28 -36.44
C TYR A 20 4.41 -5.43 -37.27
N THR A 21 5.54 -6.02 -36.88
CA THR A 21 6.06 -7.25 -37.51
C THR A 21 5.34 -8.52 -37.03
N GLY A 22 4.56 -8.44 -35.95
CA GLY A 22 3.95 -9.60 -35.29
C GLY A 22 4.91 -10.42 -34.41
N ALA A 23 6.18 -10.03 -34.29
CA ALA A 23 7.17 -10.72 -33.45
C ALA A 23 6.72 -10.85 -31.98
N ARG A 24 5.93 -9.89 -31.46
CA ARG A 24 5.35 -9.99 -30.10
C ARG A 24 4.49 -11.24 -29.91
N LYS A 25 3.79 -11.71 -30.95
CA LYS A 25 2.95 -12.92 -30.87
C LYS A 25 3.79 -14.19 -30.75
N VAL A 26 4.97 -14.20 -31.38
CA VAL A 26 5.95 -15.28 -31.24
C VAL A 26 6.52 -15.28 -29.83
N MET A 27 6.86 -14.12 -29.27
CA MET A 27 7.30 -13.99 -27.88
C MET A 27 6.23 -14.42 -26.89
N ALA A 28 4.96 -14.06 -27.13
CA ALA A 28 3.83 -14.52 -26.35
C ALA A 28 3.67 -16.05 -26.41
N ALA A 29 3.84 -16.67 -27.59
CA ALA A 29 3.81 -18.12 -27.74
C ALA A 29 4.98 -18.81 -27.01
N TYR A 30 6.17 -18.21 -27.04
CA TYR A 30 7.30 -18.66 -26.25
C TYR A 30 7.01 -18.60 -24.75
N ARG A 31 6.43 -17.49 -24.26
CA ARG A 31 6.02 -17.34 -22.85
C ARG A 31 4.97 -18.36 -22.43
N ARG A 32 3.99 -18.68 -23.30
CA ARG A 32 3.03 -19.77 -23.05
C ARG A 32 3.74 -21.11 -22.77
N SER A 33 4.70 -21.48 -23.62
CA SER A 33 5.51 -22.69 -23.43
C SER A 33 6.26 -22.67 -22.08
N GLN A 34 6.86 -21.54 -21.72
CA GLN A 34 7.58 -21.38 -20.45
C GLN A 34 6.68 -21.36 -19.20
N SER A 35 5.40 -20.99 -19.36
CA SER A 35 4.41 -20.97 -18.28
C SER A 35 3.69 -22.30 -18.08
N GLY A 36 4.01 -23.33 -18.87
CA GLY A 36 3.33 -24.63 -18.81
C GLY A 36 1.92 -24.61 -19.44
N GLY A 37 1.59 -23.61 -20.26
CA GLY A 37 0.27 -23.48 -20.85
C GLY A 37 -0.10 -22.04 -21.22
N ARG A 38 -1.29 -21.60 -20.82
CA ARG A 38 -1.71 -20.21 -21.02
C ARG A 38 -0.99 -19.28 -20.05
N ARG A 39 -0.74 -18.05 -20.48
CA ARG A 39 -0.10 -17.04 -19.63
C ARG A 39 -1.11 -16.55 -18.60
N ILE A 40 -0.62 -16.26 -17.40
CA ILE A 40 -1.38 -15.61 -16.34
C ILE A 40 -0.69 -14.28 -16.05
N LEU A 41 -1.24 -13.19 -16.59
CA LEU A 41 -0.76 -11.84 -16.35
C LEU A 41 -1.62 -11.21 -15.25
N ILE A 42 -1.02 -11.01 -14.08
CA ILE A 42 -1.65 -10.28 -12.97
C ILE A 42 -1.06 -8.88 -12.97
N VAL A 43 -1.90 -7.86 -13.12
CA VAL A 43 -1.49 -6.46 -13.07
C VAL A 43 -1.94 -5.83 -11.76
N SER A 44 -1.05 -5.04 -11.14
CA SER A 44 -1.41 -4.23 -9.97
C SER A 44 -1.46 -2.75 -10.33
N TYR A 45 -2.50 -2.07 -9.87
CA TYR A 45 -2.62 -0.61 -9.85
C TYR A 45 -2.73 -0.13 -8.41
N HIS A 46 -2.50 1.15 -8.17
CA HIS A 46 -2.72 1.76 -6.86
C HIS A 46 -3.80 2.83 -6.97
N ARG A 47 -3.55 3.84 -7.80
CA ARG A 47 -4.44 5.00 -7.93
C ARG A 47 -4.88 5.25 -9.37
N VAL A 48 -6.19 5.32 -9.59
CA VAL A 48 -6.80 5.67 -10.88
C VAL A 48 -7.45 7.02 -10.77
N VAL A 49 -6.92 8.04 -11.45
CA VAL A 49 -7.30 9.45 -11.21
C VAL A 49 -7.91 10.10 -12.46
N SER A 50 -8.85 11.03 -12.26
CA SER A 50 -9.43 11.82 -13.36
C SER A 50 -8.56 13.01 -13.76
N ASP A 51 -7.96 13.71 -12.79
CA ASP A 51 -7.02 14.81 -13.01
C ASP A 51 -5.58 14.35 -12.79
N PHE A 52 -5.02 13.71 -13.82
CA PHE A 52 -3.66 13.18 -13.74
C PHE A 52 -2.60 14.28 -13.55
N THR A 53 -2.74 15.41 -14.25
CA THR A 53 -1.75 16.51 -14.19
C THR A 53 -1.74 17.19 -12.83
N GLY A 54 -2.91 17.42 -12.22
CA GLY A 54 -3.01 17.91 -10.85
C GLY A 54 -2.41 16.94 -9.84
N GLU A 55 -2.71 15.64 -9.97
CA GLU A 55 -2.23 14.62 -9.03
C GLU A 55 -0.72 14.39 -9.10
N LEU A 56 -0.07 14.59 -10.26
CA LEU A 56 1.40 14.57 -10.35
C LEU A 56 2.08 15.58 -9.40
N GLN A 57 1.37 16.64 -8.99
CA GLN A 57 1.88 17.64 -8.06
C GLN A 57 1.66 17.28 -6.58
N ARG A 58 0.89 16.23 -6.29
CA ARG A 58 0.50 15.91 -4.90
C ARG A 58 0.82 14.48 -4.50
N SER A 59 1.00 13.61 -5.49
CA SER A 59 0.99 12.17 -5.32
C SER A 59 2.21 11.53 -6.00
N ILE A 60 2.59 10.35 -5.55
CA ILE A 60 3.75 9.62 -6.07
C ILE A 60 3.47 9.21 -7.53
N PRO A 61 4.23 9.71 -8.53
CA PRO A 61 3.91 9.45 -9.95
C PRO A 61 3.86 7.98 -10.33
N GLY A 62 4.63 7.12 -9.65
CA GLY A 62 4.66 5.68 -9.87
C GLY A 62 3.40 4.93 -9.41
N LEU A 63 2.49 5.59 -8.70
CA LEU A 63 1.21 5.01 -8.25
C LEU A 63 0.03 5.43 -9.13
N LEU A 64 0.22 6.47 -9.95
CA LEU A 64 -0.85 7.11 -10.69
C LEU A 64 -1.03 6.51 -12.09
N ILE A 65 -2.28 6.31 -12.46
CA ILE A 65 -2.73 6.14 -13.84
C ILE A 65 -3.98 6.99 -14.06
N SER A 66 -4.10 7.60 -15.23
CA SER A 66 -5.33 8.29 -15.62
C SER A 66 -6.45 7.28 -15.87
N GLN A 67 -7.70 7.66 -15.58
CA GLN A 67 -8.86 6.82 -15.87
C GLN A 67 -8.95 6.42 -17.37
N GLU A 68 -8.54 7.33 -18.26
CA GLU A 68 -8.44 7.07 -19.70
C GLU A 68 -7.45 5.94 -20.00
N THR A 69 -6.20 6.07 -19.54
CA THR A 69 -5.16 5.07 -19.78
C THR A 69 -5.52 3.73 -19.12
N PHE A 70 -6.13 3.75 -17.93
CA PHE A 70 -6.64 2.55 -17.26
C PHE A 70 -7.69 1.82 -18.12
N ARG A 71 -8.70 2.52 -18.63
CA ARG A 71 -9.70 1.91 -19.54
C ARG A 71 -9.02 1.33 -20.79
N ARG A 72 -8.08 2.05 -21.40
CA ARG A 72 -7.36 1.55 -22.59
C ARG A 72 -6.57 0.28 -22.30
N HIS A 73 -6.02 0.10 -21.10
CA HIS A 73 -5.37 -1.16 -20.74
C HIS A 73 -6.33 -2.35 -20.80
N LEU A 74 -7.57 -2.18 -20.31
CA LEU A 74 -8.59 -3.23 -20.35
C LEU A 74 -9.05 -3.53 -21.78
N GLU A 75 -9.27 -2.48 -22.58
CA GLU A 75 -9.63 -2.59 -24.00
C GLU A 75 -8.53 -3.32 -24.80
N GLU A 76 -7.27 -2.95 -24.59
CA GLU A 76 -6.12 -3.56 -25.26
C GLU A 76 -5.88 -5.01 -24.81
N ALA A 77 -6.07 -5.31 -23.52
CA ALA A 77 -6.01 -6.68 -23.03
C ALA A 77 -7.07 -7.56 -23.70
N HIS A 78 -8.31 -7.07 -23.77
CA HIS A 78 -9.39 -7.75 -24.48
C HIS A 78 -9.08 -7.94 -25.97
N ALA A 79 -8.65 -6.88 -26.66
CA ALA A 79 -8.30 -6.91 -28.08
C ALA A 79 -7.10 -7.81 -28.39
N ALA A 80 -6.15 -7.93 -27.45
CA ALA A 80 -5.02 -8.86 -27.54
C ALA A 80 -5.41 -10.33 -27.31
N GLY A 81 -6.67 -10.60 -26.97
CA GLY A 81 -7.22 -11.95 -26.83
C GLY A 81 -7.09 -12.54 -25.43
N PHE A 82 -6.85 -11.70 -24.41
CA PHE A 82 -6.91 -12.13 -23.03
C PHE A 82 -8.36 -12.38 -22.59
N GLU A 83 -8.52 -13.31 -21.66
CA GLU A 83 -9.69 -13.43 -20.81
C GLU A 83 -9.47 -12.54 -19.58
N LEU A 84 -10.37 -11.57 -19.37
CA LEU A 84 -10.37 -10.74 -18.17
C LEU A 84 -10.97 -11.58 -17.03
N ALA A 85 -10.13 -12.04 -16.12
CA ALA A 85 -10.45 -13.12 -15.17
C ALA A 85 -10.29 -12.67 -13.71
N SER A 86 -10.97 -13.37 -12.80
CA SER A 86 -10.78 -13.17 -11.35
C SER A 86 -9.42 -13.68 -10.89
N LEU A 87 -8.98 -13.27 -9.71
CA LEU A 87 -7.77 -13.82 -9.10
C LEU A 87 -7.96 -15.30 -8.77
N GLY A 88 -9.15 -15.70 -8.29
CA GLY A 88 -9.48 -17.09 -8.03
C GLY A 88 -9.31 -17.99 -9.26
N ASP A 89 -9.73 -17.51 -10.44
CA ASP A 89 -9.55 -18.22 -11.70
C ASP A 89 -8.08 -18.41 -12.07
N ALA A 90 -7.26 -17.37 -11.86
CA ALA A 90 -5.83 -17.46 -12.09
C ALA A 90 -5.15 -18.46 -11.16
N VAL A 91 -5.53 -18.46 -9.87
CA VAL A 91 -5.07 -19.45 -8.88
C VAL A 91 -5.48 -20.86 -9.30
N ASP A 92 -6.74 -21.08 -9.70
CA ASP A 92 -7.22 -22.38 -10.14
C ASP A 92 -6.51 -22.88 -11.40
N VAL A 93 -6.19 -22.00 -12.35
CA VAL A 93 -5.41 -22.37 -13.55
C VAL A 93 -3.98 -22.71 -13.18
N MET A 94 -3.37 -21.91 -12.31
CA MET A 94 -2.00 -22.12 -11.86
C MET A 94 -1.86 -23.45 -11.09
N GLU A 95 -2.82 -23.80 -10.25
CA GLU A 95 -2.84 -25.06 -9.50
C GLU A 95 -3.36 -26.26 -10.32
N GLY A 96 -3.70 -26.05 -11.60
CA GLY A 96 -4.17 -27.11 -12.49
C GLY A 96 -5.60 -27.58 -12.23
N ARG A 97 -6.36 -26.90 -11.34
CA ARG A 97 -7.79 -27.17 -11.09
C ARG A 97 -8.68 -26.70 -12.24
N ARG A 98 -8.23 -25.73 -13.02
CA ARG A 98 -8.91 -25.20 -14.21
C ARG A 98 -7.98 -25.19 -15.42
N THR A 99 -8.47 -25.62 -16.58
CA THR A 99 -7.73 -25.45 -17.84
C THR A 99 -8.19 -24.17 -18.56
N ALA A 100 -7.26 -23.23 -18.75
CA ALA A 100 -7.53 -21.99 -19.46
C ALA A 100 -7.54 -22.16 -20.99
N LYS A 101 -8.53 -21.58 -21.67
CA LYS A 101 -8.61 -21.56 -23.15
C LYS A 101 -7.88 -20.37 -23.77
N LYS A 102 -7.80 -19.25 -23.05
CA LYS A 102 -7.11 -18.01 -23.42
C LYS A 102 -6.04 -17.68 -22.38
N ASP A 103 -5.18 -16.71 -22.68
CA ASP A 103 -4.31 -16.13 -21.64
C ASP A 103 -5.18 -15.31 -20.68
N LEU A 104 -4.84 -15.30 -19.39
CA LEU A 104 -5.59 -14.60 -18.35
C LEU A 104 -4.98 -13.23 -18.08
N PHE A 105 -5.84 -12.23 -17.90
CA PHE A 105 -5.50 -10.89 -17.45
C PHE A 105 -6.29 -10.60 -16.18
N VAL A 106 -5.61 -10.49 -15.04
CA VAL A 106 -6.21 -10.28 -13.73
C VAL A 106 -5.89 -8.87 -13.26
N VAL A 107 -6.91 -8.12 -12.84
CA VAL A 107 -6.78 -6.76 -12.34
C VAL A 107 -6.78 -6.77 -10.82
N THR A 108 -5.72 -6.22 -10.22
CA THR A 108 -5.63 -6.03 -8.77
C THR A 108 -5.37 -4.57 -8.42
N PHE A 109 -5.86 -4.13 -7.27
CA PHE A 109 -5.55 -2.82 -6.70
C PHE A 109 -4.97 -2.99 -5.30
N ASP A 110 -3.97 -2.20 -4.96
CA ASP A 110 -3.40 -2.14 -3.61
C ASP A 110 -3.87 -0.87 -2.87
N ASP A 111 -3.66 -0.84 -1.56
CA ASP A 111 -3.82 0.29 -0.63
C ASP A 111 -5.24 0.79 -0.36
N GLY A 112 -6.24 0.41 -1.16
CA GLY A 112 -7.63 0.81 -0.91
C GLY A 112 -7.90 2.31 -1.08
N TYR A 113 -7.12 2.99 -1.93
CA TYR A 113 -7.36 4.38 -2.28
C TYR A 113 -8.78 4.60 -2.83
N ARG A 114 -9.41 5.70 -2.41
CA ARG A 114 -10.79 6.04 -2.74
C ARG A 114 -11.01 6.31 -4.23
N ASP A 115 -9.96 6.67 -4.94
CA ASP A 115 -10.00 6.87 -6.39
C ASP A 115 -10.23 5.56 -7.17
N VAL A 116 -9.93 4.40 -6.57
CA VAL A 116 -10.36 3.09 -7.08
C VAL A 116 -11.90 3.02 -7.13
N TYR A 117 -12.58 3.39 -6.04
CA TYR A 117 -14.05 3.47 -6.01
C TYR A 117 -14.59 4.54 -6.95
N ARG A 118 -14.00 5.75 -6.96
CA ARG A 118 -14.52 6.87 -7.75
C ARG A 118 -14.34 6.69 -9.26
N TYR A 119 -13.22 6.11 -9.70
CA TYR A 119 -12.83 6.15 -11.11
C TYR A 119 -12.52 4.77 -11.72
N ALA A 120 -11.93 3.83 -10.98
CA ALA A 120 -11.68 2.49 -11.53
C ALA A 120 -12.94 1.63 -11.55
N TYR A 121 -13.67 1.62 -10.45
CA TYR A 121 -14.86 0.80 -10.22
C TYR A 121 -15.97 1.00 -11.26
N PRO A 122 -16.37 2.24 -11.64
CA PRO A 122 -17.37 2.44 -12.69
C PRO A 122 -16.94 1.86 -14.05
N VAL A 123 -15.66 1.97 -14.41
CA VAL A 123 -15.10 1.42 -15.65
C VAL A 123 -15.15 -0.11 -15.61
N LEU A 124 -14.68 -0.71 -14.52
CA LEU A 124 -14.70 -2.16 -14.33
C LEU A 124 -16.12 -2.72 -14.38
N LYS A 125 -17.06 -2.08 -13.69
CA LYS A 125 -18.47 -2.47 -13.64
C LYS A 125 -19.11 -2.38 -15.03
N GLN A 126 -18.87 -1.29 -15.76
CA GLN A 126 -19.38 -1.10 -17.12
C GLN A 126 -18.85 -2.18 -18.09
N MET A 127 -17.59 -2.56 -17.92
CA MET A 127 -16.93 -3.55 -18.78
C MET A 127 -17.12 -5.00 -18.33
N GLY A 128 -17.73 -5.23 -17.15
CA GLY A 128 -17.90 -6.57 -16.56
C GLY A 128 -16.56 -7.23 -16.20
N VAL A 129 -15.58 -6.45 -15.77
CA VAL A 129 -14.22 -6.93 -15.47
C VAL A 129 -14.09 -7.27 -13.99
N PRO A 130 -13.83 -8.53 -13.62
CA PRO A 130 -13.52 -8.90 -12.24
C PRO A 130 -12.25 -8.20 -11.76
N ALA A 131 -12.26 -7.75 -10.51
CA ALA A 131 -11.07 -7.21 -9.87
C ALA A 131 -11.10 -7.47 -8.36
N ILE A 132 -9.91 -7.47 -7.76
CA ILE A 132 -9.71 -7.55 -6.32
C ILE A 132 -8.96 -6.31 -5.82
N THR A 133 -9.39 -5.77 -4.67
CA THR A 133 -8.68 -4.67 -3.99
C THR A 133 -8.15 -5.13 -2.64
N TYR A 134 -6.87 -4.91 -2.35
CA TYR A 134 -6.25 -5.29 -1.09
C TYR A 134 -6.28 -4.11 -0.10
N LEU A 135 -6.79 -4.35 1.11
CA LEU A 135 -7.09 -3.28 2.07
C LEU A 135 -6.14 -3.31 3.29
N PRO A 136 -5.44 -2.19 3.58
CA PRO A 136 -4.80 -1.95 4.87
C PRO A 136 -5.83 -1.42 5.87
N THR A 137 -6.43 -2.33 6.63
CA THR A 137 -7.69 -2.06 7.35
C THR A 137 -7.65 -0.97 8.42
N ALA A 138 -6.48 -0.60 8.96
CA ALA A 138 -6.36 0.47 9.96
C ALA A 138 -6.51 1.88 9.35
N PHE A 139 -6.54 1.98 8.02
CA PHE A 139 -6.69 3.23 7.28
C PHE A 139 -8.11 3.41 6.75
N ILE A 140 -8.75 2.33 6.27
CA ILE A 140 -10.09 2.37 5.68
C ILE A 140 -11.07 3.05 6.64
N ASP A 141 -11.87 3.98 6.11
CA ASP A 141 -12.82 4.79 6.89
C ASP A 141 -12.17 5.73 7.93
N THR A 142 -10.92 6.17 7.68
CA THR A 142 -10.20 7.13 8.51
C THR A 142 -9.51 8.21 7.67
N ASP A 143 -9.09 9.30 8.32
CA ASP A 143 -8.32 10.38 7.70
C ASP A 143 -6.79 10.13 7.72
N LYS A 144 -6.35 8.92 8.08
CA LYS A 144 -4.92 8.57 8.15
C LYS A 144 -4.32 8.45 6.75
N ARG A 145 -3.05 8.83 6.61
CA ARG A 145 -2.26 8.70 5.37
C ARG A 145 -1.16 7.66 5.51
N PHE A 146 -0.86 6.95 4.42
CA PHE A 146 0.25 6.01 4.36
C PHE A 146 1.61 6.71 4.55
N ASN A 147 2.58 5.97 5.09
CA ASN A 147 3.93 6.48 5.34
C ASN A 147 4.61 6.99 4.06
N HIS A 148 4.42 6.33 2.91
CA HIS A 148 5.00 6.79 1.65
C HIS A 148 4.39 8.11 1.17
N ASP A 149 3.08 8.31 1.37
CA ASP A 149 2.40 9.56 1.00
C ASP A 149 2.81 10.71 1.91
N ARG A 150 2.89 10.46 3.23
CA ARG A 150 3.38 11.43 4.22
C ARG A 150 4.82 11.84 3.88
N LEU A 151 5.70 10.87 3.70
CA LEU A 151 7.12 11.12 3.38
C LEU A 151 7.27 11.89 2.05
N PHE A 152 6.55 11.49 1.00
CA PHE A 152 6.61 12.18 -0.29
C PHE A 152 6.21 13.65 -0.16
N HIS A 153 5.12 13.94 0.56
CA HIS A 153 4.66 15.30 0.83
C HIS A 153 5.69 16.13 1.61
N LEU A 154 6.23 15.56 2.69
CA LEU A 154 7.24 16.23 3.52
C LEU A 154 8.49 16.55 2.72
N LEU A 155 8.98 15.62 1.91
CA LEU A 155 10.15 15.83 1.07
C LEU A 155 9.94 16.93 0.03
N ARG A 156 8.74 17.07 -0.53
CA ARG A 156 8.41 18.20 -1.40
C ARG A 156 8.46 19.52 -0.63
N LYS A 157 7.86 19.59 0.56
CA LYS A 157 7.96 20.77 1.43
C LYS A 157 9.40 21.12 1.77
N VAL A 158 10.24 20.12 2.05
CA VAL A 158 11.67 20.32 2.30
C VAL A 158 12.34 20.99 1.10
N GLN A 159 12.05 20.52 -0.11
CA GLN A 159 12.60 21.09 -1.35
C GLN A 159 12.06 22.51 -1.61
N ASP A 160 10.75 22.71 -1.53
CA ASP A 160 10.07 23.97 -1.86
C ASP A 160 10.46 25.10 -0.89
N ARG A 161 10.54 24.78 0.41
CA ARG A 161 10.95 25.74 1.46
C ARG A 161 12.46 25.87 1.60
N ARG A 162 13.25 25.09 0.83
CA ARG A 162 14.70 24.91 1.02
C ARG A 162 15.07 24.63 2.48
N PHE A 163 14.19 23.89 3.16
CA PHE A 163 14.35 23.53 4.56
C PHE A 163 15.52 22.58 4.72
N ARG A 164 16.24 22.67 5.83
CA ARG A 164 17.31 21.73 6.18
C ARG A 164 16.89 21.00 7.45
N PRO A 165 16.58 19.69 7.35
CA PRO A 165 16.27 18.90 8.53
C PRO A 165 17.40 18.96 9.55
N ASP A 166 17.03 19.17 10.80
CA ASP A 166 17.95 19.06 11.93
C ASP A 166 18.02 17.58 12.34
N PHE A 167 19.07 16.89 11.90
CA PHE A 167 19.23 15.46 12.18
C PHE A 167 19.49 15.15 13.66
N ASP A 168 19.91 16.14 14.47
CA ASP A 168 20.19 15.94 15.89
C ASP A 168 18.90 15.75 16.71
N THR A 169 17.76 16.21 16.18
CA THR A 169 16.43 16.08 16.81
C THR A 169 15.57 14.98 16.18
N MET A 170 16.14 14.16 15.28
CA MET A 170 15.45 13.08 14.59
C MET A 170 15.98 11.69 14.98
N PRO A 171 15.24 10.59 14.73
CA PRO A 171 15.77 9.25 14.96
C PRO A 171 17.10 8.99 14.24
N GLY A 172 18.02 8.26 14.85
CA GLY A 172 19.38 8.06 14.32
C GLY A 172 19.47 7.63 12.84
N PRO A 173 18.62 6.69 12.35
CA PRO A 173 18.64 6.27 10.95
C PRO A 173 18.13 7.33 9.93
N SER A 174 17.69 8.52 10.38
CA SER A 174 17.18 9.59 9.49
C SER A 174 18.16 9.99 8.40
N VAL A 175 19.46 10.03 8.71
CA VAL A 175 20.50 10.38 7.73
C VAL A 175 20.59 9.34 6.62
N GLN A 176 20.35 8.06 6.93
CA GLN A 176 20.39 6.96 5.96
C GLN A 176 19.24 7.06 4.95
N LEU A 177 18.04 7.42 5.43
CA LEU A 177 16.88 7.64 4.56
C LEU A 177 16.99 8.95 3.78
N LEU A 178 17.18 10.08 4.49
CA LEU A 178 17.03 11.41 3.92
C LEU A 178 18.29 11.90 3.20
N GLY A 179 19.48 11.52 3.66
CA GLY A 179 20.75 11.96 3.07
C GLY A 179 20.85 11.70 1.56
N PRO A 180 20.64 10.45 1.08
CA PRO A 180 20.66 10.13 -0.35
C PRO A 180 19.59 10.85 -1.18
N ILE A 181 18.42 11.12 -0.57
CA ILE A 181 17.31 11.82 -1.23
C ILE A 181 17.64 13.30 -1.39
N LEU A 182 18.03 13.96 -0.30
CA LEU A 182 18.30 15.40 -0.26
C LEU A 182 19.52 15.80 -1.09
N SER A 183 20.50 14.91 -1.19
CA SER A 183 21.67 15.09 -2.05
C SER A 183 21.40 14.77 -3.53
N GLY A 184 20.22 14.24 -3.87
CA GLY A 184 19.84 13.86 -5.23
C GLY A 184 20.52 12.61 -5.77
N HIS A 185 21.25 11.86 -4.93
CA HIS A 185 21.92 10.61 -5.33
C HIS A 185 20.93 9.47 -5.60
N LYS A 186 19.81 9.42 -4.86
CA LYS A 186 18.76 8.42 -5.02
C LYS A 186 17.40 9.08 -5.20
N THR A 187 16.51 8.38 -5.91
CA THR A 187 15.09 8.73 -5.92
C THR A 187 14.48 8.40 -4.55
N VAL A 188 13.37 9.04 -4.21
CA VAL A 188 12.63 8.75 -2.96
C VAL A 188 12.29 7.27 -2.85
N SER A 189 11.72 6.69 -3.91
CA SER A 189 11.38 5.26 -3.95
C SER A 189 12.59 4.36 -3.72
N ALA A 190 13.73 4.62 -4.37
CA ALA A 190 14.91 3.77 -4.21
C ALA A 190 15.50 3.88 -2.80
N ALA A 191 15.58 5.09 -2.23
CA ALA A 191 16.05 5.27 -0.86
C ALA A 191 15.10 4.65 0.16
N LEU A 192 13.79 4.72 -0.08
CA LEU A 192 12.78 4.08 0.76
C LEU A 192 12.90 2.56 0.70
N ASP A 193 13.04 1.98 -0.50
CA ASP A 193 13.24 0.54 -0.68
C ASP A 193 14.49 0.04 0.05
N ASP A 194 15.61 0.75 -0.04
CA ASP A 194 16.80 0.36 0.73
C ASP A 194 16.56 0.45 2.24
N PHE A 195 15.90 1.52 2.69
CA PHE A 195 15.68 1.79 4.10
C PHE A 195 14.74 0.78 4.77
N ILE A 196 13.57 0.53 4.19
CA ILE A 196 12.61 -0.45 4.74
C ILE A 196 13.16 -1.89 4.61
N GLY A 197 14.16 -2.10 3.75
CA GLY A 197 14.92 -3.34 3.64
C GLY A 197 15.76 -3.67 4.86
N GLU A 198 16.10 -2.65 5.65
CA GLU A 198 17.04 -2.75 6.77
C GLU A 198 16.42 -2.36 8.12
N HIS A 199 15.26 -1.70 8.12
CA HIS A 199 14.65 -1.12 9.31
C HIS A 199 13.16 -1.51 9.46
N PRO A 200 12.69 -1.79 10.69
CA PRO A 200 11.26 -1.99 10.96
C PRO A 200 10.42 -0.73 10.71
N THR A 201 9.12 -0.92 10.48
CA THR A 201 8.16 0.14 10.12
C THR A 201 8.11 1.27 11.15
N ARG A 202 8.22 0.94 12.44
CA ARG A 202 8.26 1.93 13.53
C ARG A 202 9.40 2.96 13.39
N VAL A 203 10.53 2.56 12.82
CA VAL A 203 11.68 3.47 12.62
C VAL A 203 11.33 4.48 11.52
N LEU A 204 10.74 4.02 10.42
CA LEU A 204 10.25 4.90 9.35
C LEU A 204 9.22 5.90 9.89
N THR A 205 8.23 5.42 10.65
CA THR A 205 7.21 6.30 11.23
C THR A 205 7.81 7.36 12.13
N GLY A 206 8.75 7.01 13.02
CA GLY A 206 9.43 7.99 13.87
C GLY A 206 10.20 9.06 13.09
N ILE A 207 10.80 8.71 11.94
CA ILE A 207 11.49 9.68 11.07
C ILE A 207 10.49 10.66 10.44
N ILE A 208 9.35 10.13 9.97
CA ILE A 208 8.28 10.94 9.37
C ILE A 208 7.71 11.89 10.44
N ASP A 209 7.42 11.40 11.63
CA ASP A 209 6.88 12.20 12.74
C ASP A 209 7.87 13.32 13.14
N GLY A 210 9.16 13.01 13.21
CA GLY A 210 10.21 14.01 13.47
C GLY A 210 10.29 15.10 12.40
N LEU A 211 10.14 14.73 11.11
CA LEU A 211 10.06 15.71 10.02
C LEU A 211 8.83 16.60 10.12
N GLU A 212 7.68 16.02 10.46
CA GLU A 212 6.43 16.76 10.63
C GLU A 212 6.54 17.79 11.77
N GLN A 213 7.13 17.40 12.90
CA GLN A 213 7.36 18.30 14.02
C GLN A 213 8.25 19.49 13.63
N GLN A 214 9.31 19.24 12.85
CA GLN A 214 10.24 20.29 12.41
C GLN A 214 9.67 21.23 11.35
N LEU A 215 8.84 20.73 10.44
CA LEU A 215 8.26 21.52 9.34
C LEU A 215 7.00 22.31 9.75
N GLY A 216 6.52 22.10 10.97
CA GLY A 216 5.25 22.58 11.48
C GLY A 216 4.13 21.62 11.08
N GLY A 217 3.69 20.78 12.01
CA GLY A 217 2.44 20.04 11.90
C GLY A 217 1.24 20.99 11.90
N GLY A 218 0.14 20.62 11.24
CA GLY A 218 -1.08 21.44 11.16
C GLY A 218 -1.79 21.36 9.82
N GLU A 219 -2.84 22.18 9.64
CA GLU A 219 -3.78 22.16 8.50
C GLU A 219 -3.12 22.11 7.10
N ASP A 220 -1.88 22.61 6.96
CA ASP A 220 -1.06 22.50 5.73
C ASP A 220 -0.63 21.06 5.38
N LEU A 221 -0.82 20.09 6.28
CA LEU A 221 -0.59 18.66 6.08
C LEU A 221 -1.90 17.87 5.97
N VAL A 222 -3.05 18.55 6.00
CA VAL A 222 -4.37 17.94 5.72
C VAL A 222 -4.30 17.31 4.33
N PRO A 223 -4.88 16.11 4.13
CA PRO A 223 -4.81 15.44 2.84
C PRO A 223 -5.43 16.32 1.76
N GLU A 224 -4.62 16.88 0.85
CA GLU A 224 -5.17 17.59 -0.31
C GLU A 224 -5.86 16.61 -1.27
N GLN A 225 -5.39 15.35 -1.32
CA GLN A 225 -5.94 14.16 -1.99
C GLN A 225 -5.22 12.90 -1.46
N GLY A 226 -5.73 11.70 -1.79
CA GLY A 226 -5.19 10.42 -1.31
C GLY A 226 -6.06 9.75 -0.25
N ASP A 227 -7.33 10.17 -0.14
CA ASP A 227 -8.35 9.49 0.66
C ASP A 227 -8.32 7.98 0.39
N VAL A 228 -8.56 7.21 1.44
CA VAL A 228 -8.89 5.79 1.34
C VAL A 228 -10.40 5.63 1.33
N MET A 229 -10.87 4.49 0.83
CA MET A 229 -12.30 4.19 0.80
C MET A 229 -12.90 4.20 2.20
N SER A 230 -14.20 4.51 2.29
CA SER A 230 -14.99 4.18 3.48
C SER A 230 -15.45 2.73 3.44
N TRP A 231 -15.86 2.18 4.59
CA TRP A 231 -16.45 0.84 4.61
C TRP A 231 -17.78 0.76 3.86
N ASP A 232 -18.54 1.86 3.74
CA ASP A 232 -19.74 1.90 2.90
C ASP A 232 -19.42 1.73 1.40
N GLU A 233 -18.34 2.35 0.93
CA GLU A 233 -17.87 2.22 -0.45
C GLU A 233 -17.37 0.79 -0.72
N VAL A 234 -16.60 0.21 0.20
CA VAL A 234 -16.15 -1.18 0.15
C VAL A 234 -17.34 -2.15 0.10
N ARG A 235 -18.32 -2.01 1.00
CA ARG A 235 -19.54 -2.84 1.02
C ARG A 235 -20.34 -2.71 -0.27
N THR A 236 -20.39 -1.51 -0.85
CA THR A 236 -21.09 -1.27 -2.11
C THR A 236 -20.42 -2.03 -3.26
N MET A 237 -19.10 -1.94 -3.39
CA MET A 237 -18.35 -2.70 -4.39
C MET A 237 -18.48 -4.21 -4.19
N ALA A 238 -18.45 -4.68 -2.93
CA ALA A 238 -18.57 -6.11 -2.61
C ALA A 238 -19.93 -6.69 -3.04
N ARG A 239 -21.03 -5.95 -2.82
CA ARG A 239 -22.38 -6.35 -3.28
C ARG A 239 -22.47 -6.46 -4.80
N ASP A 240 -21.66 -5.69 -5.52
CA ASP A 240 -21.58 -5.71 -6.97
C ASP A 240 -20.59 -6.76 -7.51
N GLY A 241 -20.03 -7.61 -6.63
CA GLY A 241 -19.21 -8.76 -7.00
C GLY A 241 -17.71 -8.49 -7.08
N PHE A 242 -17.24 -7.33 -6.61
CA PHE A 242 -15.81 -7.04 -6.50
C PHE A 242 -15.22 -7.71 -5.25
N GLU A 243 -14.01 -8.26 -5.40
CA GLU A 243 -13.35 -9.01 -4.34
C GLU A 243 -12.48 -8.08 -3.48
N PHE A 244 -12.29 -8.46 -2.22
CA PHE A 244 -11.40 -7.76 -1.28
C PHE A 244 -10.44 -8.73 -0.63
N GLY A 245 -9.16 -8.36 -0.63
CA GLY A 245 -8.06 -9.11 -0.01
C GLY A 245 -7.41 -8.32 1.13
N ALA A 246 -6.57 -8.99 1.92
CA ALA A 246 -5.85 -8.32 3.01
C ALA A 246 -4.53 -7.68 2.51
N HIS A 247 -4.24 -6.47 2.98
CA HIS A 247 -2.97 -5.77 2.75
C HIS A 247 -2.33 -5.35 4.08
N THR A 248 -2.24 -6.29 5.02
CA THR A 248 -1.91 -6.05 6.44
C THR A 248 -2.95 -5.17 7.15
N LEU A 249 -2.76 -4.91 8.44
CA LEU A 249 -3.58 -3.98 9.22
C LEU A 249 -3.05 -2.56 9.01
N GLY A 250 -1.77 -2.36 9.25
CA GLY A 250 -1.06 -1.08 9.30
C GLY A 250 -0.29 -0.67 8.04
N HIS A 251 -0.48 -1.37 6.91
CA HIS A 251 0.36 -1.21 5.72
C HIS A 251 1.85 -1.44 6.06
N THR A 252 2.12 -2.57 6.71
CA THR A 252 3.38 -2.91 7.38
C THR A 252 4.24 -3.83 6.50
N VAL A 253 5.52 -3.49 6.32
CA VAL A 253 6.46 -4.38 5.62
C VAL A 253 6.90 -5.50 6.56
N LEU A 254 6.28 -6.67 6.41
CA LEU A 254 6.36 -7.77 7.38
C LEU A 254 7.76 -8.37 7.56
N THR A 255 8.65 -8.27 6.57
CA THR A 255 9.94 -8.99 6.57
C THR A 255 10.96 -8.50 7.60
N GLN A 256 10.71 -7.33 8.20
CA GLN A 256 11.54 -6.73 9.25
C GLN A 256 10.84 -6.67 10.61
N GLU A 257 9.65 -7.29 10.74
CA GLU A 257 8.85 -7.23 11.97
C GLU A 257 8.98 -8.52 12.79
N PRO A 258 8.79 -8.46 14.12
CA PRO A 258 8.69 -9.67 14.94
C PRO A 258 7.51 -10.54 14.53
N THR A 259 7.64 -11.88 14.63
CA THR A 259 6.58 -12.84 14.26
C THR A 259 5.21 -12.53 14.88
N SER A 260 5.17 -12.10 16.14
CA SER A 260 3.91 -11.73 16.81
C SER A 260 3.21 -10.51 16.18
N VAL A 261 3.98 -9.54 15.69
CA VAL A 261 3.46 -8.39 14.94
C VAL A 261 2.97 -8.85 13.57
N VAL A 262 3.73 -9.72 12.88
CA VAL A 262 3.34 -10.30 11.60
C VAL A 262 2.00 -11.05 11.70
N GLU A 263 1.83 -11.89 12.70
CA GLU A 263 0.58 -12.62 12.94
C GLU A 263 -0.58 -11.66 13.21
N HIS A 264 -0.38 -10.65 14.06
CA HIS A 264 -1.41 -9.65 14.35
C HIS A 264 -1.84 -8.87 13.11
N GLU A 265 -0.87 -8.38 12.31
CA GLU A 265 -1.09 -7.66 11.06
C GLU A 265 -1.91 -8.46 10.04
N ILE A 266 -1.65 -9.77 9.94
CA ILE A 266 -2.34 -10.68 9.02
C ILE A 266 -3.74 -11.03 9.52
N VAL A 267 -3.86 -11.42 10.79
CA VAL A 267 -5.11 -11.95 11.35
C VAL A 267 -6.16 -10.87 11.53
N GLU A 268 -5.79 -9.72 12.09
CA GLU A 268 -6.75 -8.65 12.35
C GLU A 268 -7.22 -7.94 11.07
N SER A 269 -6.35 -7.85 10.05
CA SER A 269 -6.76 -7.33 8.74
C SER A 269 -7.77 -8.25 8.06
N LYS A 270 -7.51 -9.56 8.05
CA LYS A 270 -8.46 -10.57 7.57
C LYS A 270 -9.80 -10.46 8.28
N ARG A 271 -9.78 -10.53 9.62
CA ARG A 271 -10.99 -10.51 10.46
C ARG A 271 -11.81 -9.24 10.25
N THR A 272 -11.14 -8.11 10.10
CA THR A 272 -11.82 -6.82 9.88
C THR A 272 -12.53 -6.81 8.54
N ILE A 273 -11.86 -7.20 7.45
CA ILE A 273 -12.51 -7.25 6.13
C ILE A 273 -13.69 -8.23 6.15
N GLU A 274 -13.51 -9.45 6.65
CA GLU A 274 -14.56 -10.47 6.70
C GLU A 274 -15.81 -10.00 7.45
N ARG A 275 -15.63 -9.24 8.55
CA ARG A 275 -16.73 -8.62 9.30
C ARG A 275 -17.48 -7.58 8.47
N GLU A 276 -16.78 -6.81 7.65
CA GLU A 276 -17.36 -5.72 6.87
C GLU A 276 -18.04 -6.20 5.58
N VAL A 277 -17.46 -7.18 4.88
CA VAL A 277 -17.98 -7.68 3.60
C VAL A 277 -18.82 -8.95 3.72
N GLY A 278 -18.76 -9.66 4.85
CA GLY A 278 -19.56 -10.86 5.12
C GLY A 278 -19.16 -12.11 4.32
N VAL A 279 -17.99 -12.09 3.67
CA VAL A 279 -17.43 -13.23 2.93
C VAL A 279 -15.99 -13.51 3.37
N GLN A 280 -15.55 -14.75 3.21
CA GLN A 280 -14.20 -15.17 3.58
C GLN A 280 -13.15 -14.48 2.72
N VAL A 281 -12.11 -13.93 3.36
CA VAL A 281 -10.94 -13.37 2.68
C VAL A 281 -9.91 -14.48 2.44
N LYS A 282 -9.55 -14.66 1.17
CA LYS A 282 -8.70 -15.76 0.71
C LYS A 282 -7.35 -15.31 0.18
N ASP A 283 -7.18 -14.04 -0.11
CA ASP A 283 -6.03 -13.56 -0.87
C ASP A 283 -5.35 -12.40 -0.14
N PHE A 284 -4.02 -12.38 -0.21
CA PHE A 284 -3.17 -11.43 0.51
C PHE A 284 -2.24 -10.71 -0.48
N ALA A 285 -1.99 -9.42 -0.27
CA ALA A 285 -0.92 -8.69 -0.96
C ALA A 285 0.17 -8.30 0.03
N TYR A 286 1.43 -8.63 -0.28
CA TYR A 286 2.55 -8.22 0.56
C TYR A 286 2.91 -6.75 0.31
N CYS A 287 3.03 -5.94 1.36
CA CYS A 287 3.56 -4.58 1.25
C CYS A 287 4.97 -4.64 0.63
N ASN A 288 5.25 -3.75 -0.33
CA ASN A 288 6.43 -3.76 -1.19
C ASN A 288 6.67 -5.05 -2.01
N GLY A 289 5.75 -6.02 -1.96
CA GLY A 289 5.89 -7.34 -2.56
C GLY A 289 6.91 -8.24 -1.85
N TRP A 290 7.29 -7.93 -0.62
CA TRP A 290 8.32 -8.68 0.11
C TRP A 290 7.71 -9.72 1.05
N TYR A 291 8.29 -10.91 1.02
CA TYR A 291 7.77 -12.06 1.74
C TYR A 291 8.91 -12.99 2.20
N SER A 292 8.57 -13.94 3.06
CA SER A 292 9.45 -15.00 3.54
C SER A 292 8.65 -16.29 3.69
N ASP A 293 9.34 -17.43 3.79
CA ASP A 293 8.69 -18.74 4.04
C ASP A 293 7.88 -18.75 5.35
N GLU A 294 8.34 -18.05 6.39
CA GLU A 294 7.63 -17.93 7.67
C GLU A 294 6.32 -17.16 7.50
N ILE A 295 6.34 -16.03 6.78
CA ILE A 295 5.12 -15.25 6.48
C ILE A 295 4.15 -16.08 5.64
N ILE A 296 4.64 -16.83 4.64
CA ILE A 296 3.82 -17.74 3.85
C ILE A 296 3.16 -18.79 4.74
N GLN A 297 3.89 -19.37 5.69
CA GLN A 297 3.34 -20.35 6.62
C GLN A 297 2.24 -19.74 7.49
N ILE A 298 2.43 -18.53 8.03
CA ILE A 298 1.41 -17.80 8.80
C ILE A 298 0.15 -17.57 7.95
N LEU A 299 0.29 -17.18 6.68
CA LEU A 299 -0.85 -17.03 5.78
C LEU A 299 -1.60 -18.36 5.56
N ARG A 300 -0.88 -19.46 5.35
CA ARG A 300 -1.49 -20.80 5.19
C ARG A 300 -2.25 -21.22 6.45
N ASP A 301 -1.64 -21.06 7.62
CA ASP A 301 -2.23 -21.43 8.91
C ASP A 301 -3.48 -20.62 9.24
N ASN A 302 -3.56 -19.39 8.71
CA ASN A 302 -4.73 -18.51 8.85
C ASN A 302 -5.72 -18.62 7.68
N GLY A 303 -5.64 -19.69 6.88
CA GLY A 303 -6.64 -20.03 5.88
C GLY A 303 -6.67 -19.09 4.67
N PHE A 304 -5.56 -18.42 4.34
CA PHE A 304 -5.39 -17.82 3.03
C PHE A 304 -5.15 -18.91 1.97
N ARG A 305 -5.48 -18.58 0.73
CA ARG A 305 -5.29 -19.39 -0.47
C ARG A 305 -4.12 -18.90 -1.31
N SER A 306 -3.92 -17.58 -1.38
CA SER A 306 -2.90 -16.99 -2.25
C SER A 306 -2.27 -15.71 -1.67
N GLY A 307 -1.11 -15.36 -2.21
CA GLY A 307 -0.30 -14.21 -1.84
C GLY A 307 0.33 -13.59 -3.08
N VAL A 308 0.11 -12.30 -3.32
CA VAL A 308 0.63 -11.58 -4.49
C VAL A 308 1.82 -10.68 -4.15
N THR A 309 2.84 -10.70 -5.01
CA THR A 309 4.08 -9.93 -4.89
C THR A 309 4.12 -8.79 -5.91
N THR A 310 5.22 -8.06 -6.01
CA THR A 310 5.47 -7.02 -7.03
C THR A 310 6.56 -7.45 -8.03
N GLU A 311 6.88 -8.75 -8.05
CA GLU A 311 7.89 -9.31 -8.94
C GLU A 311 7.37 -9.34 -10.37
N ASP A 312 7.97 -8.55 -11.26
CA ASP A 312 7.61 -8.52 -12.68
C ASP A 312 8.20 -9.73 -13.43
N LEU A 313 7.59 -10.90 -13.18
CA LEU A 313 7.97 -12.20 -13.73
C LEU A 313 6.71 -12.95 -14.21
N PRO A 314 6.85 -13.88 -15.18
CA PRO A 314 5.72 -14.70 -15.61
C PRO A 314 5.29 -15.70 -14.53
N ASN A 315 3.98 -15.79 -14.28
CA ASN A 315 3.40 -16.89 -13.50
C ASN A 315 3.42 -18.20 -14.32
N ARG A 316 3.53 -19.33 -13.61
CA ARG A 316 3.65 -20.67 -14.20
C ARG A 316 2.68 -21.64 -13.56
N VAL A 317 2.11 -22.54 -14.35
CA VAL A 317 1.37 -23.69 -13.82
C VAL A 317 2.30 -24.52 -12.91
N GLY A 318 1.81 -24.87 -11.72
CA GLY A 318 2.58 -25.52 -10.66
C GLY A 318 3.45 -24.58 -9.82
N GLY A 319 3.36 -23.26 -10.02
CA GLY A 319 4.00 -22.26 -9.16
C GLY A 319 3.35 -22.17 -7.78
N ASP A 320 4.02 -21.54 -6.82
CA ASP A 320 3.49 -21.34 -5.47
C ASP A 320 2.40 -20.24 -5.46
N PRO A 321 1.16 -20.54 -5.05
CA PRO A 321 0.09 -19.54 -4.97
C PRO A 321 0.35 -18.43 -3.95
N PHE A 322 1.31 -18.60 -3.05
CA PHE A 322 1.67 -17.56 -2.09
C PHE A 322 2.77 -16.63 -2.59
N ALA A 323 3.26 -16.81 -3.82
CA ALA A 323 4.25 -15.94 -4.45
C ALA A 323 3.85 -15.55 -5.89
N LEU A 324 2.56 -15.23 -6.08
CA LEU A 324 2.00 -14.81 -7.37
C LEU A 324 2.66 -13.51 -7.85
N LYS A 325 3.19 -13.56 -9.08
CA LYS A 325 3.97 -12.48 -9.69
C LYS A 325 3.04 -11.44 -10.30
N ARG A 326 3.30 -10.15 -10.05
CA ARG A 326 2.50 -9.04 -10.60
C ARG A 326 3.35 -8.03 -11.33
N LYS A 327 2.79 -7.49 -12.41
CA LYS A 327 3.32 -6.31 -13.09
C LYS A 327 2.62 -5.06 -12.54
N VAL A 328 3.35 -4.22 -11.82
CA VAL A 328 2.82 -2.95 -11.29
C VAL A 328 2.70 -1.96 -12.45
N MET A 329 1.50 -1.46 -12.69
CA MET A 329 1.15 -0.60 -13.82
C MET A 329 0.93 0.85 -13.35
N TRP A 330 1.44 1.81 -14.11
CA TRP A 330 1.26 3.25 -13.91
C TRP A 330 1.35 3.97 -15.26
N GLU A 331 1.02 5.26 -15.32
CA GLU A 331 0.83 5.98 -16.59
C GLU A 331 1.99 5.79 -17.59
N ASN A 332 3.24 5.94 -17.13
CA ASN A 332 4.42 5.85 -17.99
C ASN A 332 4.72 4.45 -18.54
N PHE A 333 4.02 3.39 -18.10
CA PHE A 333 4.13 2.08 -18.73
C PHE A 333 3.71 2.09 -20.21
N SER A 334 2.84 3.03 -20.56
CA SER A 334 2.09 3.03 -21.80
C SER A 334 2.35 4.26 -22.65
N LEU A 335 3.16 5.21 -22.17
CA LEU A 335 3.45 6.41 -22.95
C LEU A 335 4.61 6.21 -23.94
N GLY A 336 4.34 6.48 -25.21
CA GLY A 336 5.30 6.43 -26.32
C GLY A 336 6.29 7.59 -26.31
N MET A 337 7.05 7.75 -27.39
CA MET A 337 8.16 8.73 -27.48
C MET A 337 7.72 10.18 -27.22
N THR A 338 6.55 10.57 -27.70
CA THR A 338 6.06 11.96 -27.71
C THR A 338 5.38 12.41 -26.43
N GLY A 339 5.10 11.50 -25.50
CA GLY A 339 4.20 11.82 -24.36
C GLY A 339 2.89 11.05 -24.42
N ASP A 340 2.43 10.69 -25.62
CA ASP A 340 1.10 10.14 -25.84
C ASP A 340 1.00 8.65 -25.54
N TYR A 341 -0.22 8.17 -25.32
CA TYR A 341 -0.51 6.75 -25.18
C TYR A 341 -0.06 5.94 -26.41
N SER A 342 0.62 4.82 -26.16
CA SER A 342 1.12 3.90 -27.19
C SER A 342 0.54 2.51 -26.98
N SER A 343 -0.40 2.14 -27.86
CA SER A 343 -0.95 0.77 -27.94
C SER A 343 0.18 -0.26 -28.10
N ALA A 344 1.10 -0.03 -29.05
CA ALA A 344 2.22 -0.93 -29.32
C ALA A 344 3.09 -1.19 -28.07
N LEU A 345 3.41 -0.14 -27.31
CA LEU A 345 4.17 -0.27 -26.06
C LEU A 345 3.38 -1.08 -25.03
N THR A 346 2.10 -0.74 -24.84
CA THR A 346 1.20 -1.37 -23.87
C THR A 346 1.09 -2.87 -24.12
N VAL A 347 0.74 -3.29 -25.33
CA VAL A 347 0.59 -4.73 -25.63
C VAL A 347 1.93 -5.47 -25.64
N CYS A 348 3.06 -4.80 -25.95
CA CYS A 348 4.39 -5.43 -25.77
C CYS A 348 4.73 -5.67 -24.30
N GLN A 349 4.25 -4.82 -23.39
CA GLN A 349 4.38 -5.02 -21.94
C GLN A 349 3.50 -6.19 -21.48
N PHE A 350 2.26 -6.28 -21.97
CA PHE A 350 1.37 -7.42 -21.69
C PHE A 350 1.95 -8.72 -22.21
N ASP A 351 2.60 -8.66 -23.38
CA ASP A 351 3.26 -9.81 -23.98
C ASP A 351 4.62 -10.16 -23.38
N ASP A 352 5.06 -9.41 -22.37
CA ASP A 352 6.37 -9.54 -21.72
C ASP A 352 7.55 -9.54 -22.71
N CYS A 353 7.44 -8.77 -23.79
CA CYS A 353 8.46 -8.72 -24.83
C CYS A 353 9.80 -8.22 -24.29
N PHE A 354 9.77 -7.25 -23.39
CA PHE A 354 10.97 -6.67 -22.80
C PHE A 354 11.66 -7.62 -21.82
N GLY A 355 10.90 -8.46 -21.10
CA GLY A 355 11.47 -9.53 -20.29
C GLY A 355 12.07 -10.64 -21.12
N VAL A 356 11.46 -11.01 -22.25
CA VAL A 356 12.04 -11.99 -23.19
C VAL A 356 13.37 -11.50 -23.76
N LEU A 357 13.48 -10.19 -24.03
CA LEU A 357 14.69 -9.57 -24.54
C LEU A 357 15.73 -9.22 -23.47
N GLY A 358 15.50 -9.58 -22.20
CA GLY A 358 16.43 -9.28 -21.10
C GLY A 358 16.56 -7.79 -20.77
N MET A 359 15.59 -6.97 -21.16
CA MET A 359 15.57 -5.52 -20.94
C MET A 359 14.89 -5.10 -19.62
N SER A 360 14.38 -6.06 -18.85
CA SER A 360 13.80 -5.86 -17.52
C SER A 360 14.64 -6.57 -16.46
N HIS A 361 14.88 -5.89 -15.35
CA HIS A 361 15.53 -6.44 -14.16
C HIS A 361 14.51 -6.44 -13.03
N PRO A 362 13.78 -7.55 -12.83
CA PRO A 362 12.77 -7.63 -11.78
C PRO A 362 13.45 -7.59 -10.41
N VAL A 363 12.86 -6.85 -9.49
CA VAL A 363 13.23 -6.91 -8.07
C VAL A 363 12.55 -8.14 -7.50
N LEU A 364 13.34 -9.09 -7.00
CA LEU A 364 12.80 -10.28 -6.35
C LEU A 364 12.21 -9.93 -5.00
N GLY A 365 11.13 -10.61 -4.60
CA GLY A 365 10.39 -10.31 -3.37
C GLY A 365 10.83 -11.12 -2.16
N HIS A 366 11.39 -12.32 -2.37
CA HIS A 366 11.77 -13.18 -1.25
C HIS A 366 12.90 -12.55 -0.41
N ARG A 367 12.72 -12.52 0.91
CA ARG A 367 13.67 -12.00 1.91
C ARG A 367 13.89 -13.05 2.99
N GLN A 368 15.05 -13.00 3.63
CA GLN A 368 15.18 -13.64 4.94
C GLN A 368 14.29 -12.86 5.92
N HIS A 369 13.47 -13.57 6.68
CA HIS A 369 12.76 -12.95 7.78
C HIS A 369 13.78 -12.62 8.86
N VAL A 370 14.13 -11.35 8.96
CA VAL A 370 15.03 -10.90 10.02
C VAL A 370 14.16 -10.89 11.26
N LYS A 371 14.40 -11.86 12.15
CA LYS A 371 13.90 -11.80 13.52
C LYS A 371 14.65 -10.65 14.17
N ALA A 372 14.19 -9.42 13.94
CA ALA A 372 14.54 -8.32 14.81
C ALA A 372 14.32 -8.89 16.21
N GLN A 373 15.39 -8.96 17.01
CA GLN A 373 15.20 -9.23 18.42
C GLN A 373 14.10 -8.26 18.84
N ALA A 374 13.13 -8.72 19.64
CA ALA A 374 12.40 -7.82 20.49
C ALA A 374 13.46 -7.18 21.39
N THR A 375 14.20 -6.21 20.84
CA THR A 375 15.06 -5.36 21.61
C THR A 375 14.09 -4.69 22.56
N ASP A 376 14.38 -4.86 23.85
CA ASP A 376 13.65 -4.32 24.98
C ASP A 376 13.49 -2.80 24.87
N THR A 377 12.64 -2.38 23.96
CA THR A 377 12.02 -1.06 23.92
C THR A 377 10.51 -1.28 23.98
N ASN A 378 10.07 -2.16 24.89
CA ASN A 378 8.69 -2.28 25.38
C ASN A 378 8.25 -1.03 26.17
N GLN A 379 8.76 0.15 25.78
CA GLN A 379 8.39 1.43 26.33
C GLN A 379 7.43 2.07 25.35
N VAL A 380 6.14 1.88 25.59
CA VAL A 380 5.11 2.72 24.99
C VAL A 380 5.29 4.11 25.63
N VAL A 381 5.71 5.08 24.83
CA VAL A 381 5.80 6.48 25.25
C VAL A 381 4.46 7.13 24.91
N ILE A 382 3.66 7.43 25.93
CA ILE A 382 2.48 8.28 25.83
C ILE A 382 2.88 9.59 26.53
N ASP A 383 2.82 10.71 25.81
CA ASP A 383 3.18 12.06 26.30
C ASP A 383 4.54 12.15 27.03
N GLY A 384 5.56 11.47 26.50
CA GLY A 384 6.93 11.54 27.04
C GLY A 384 7.19 10.71 28.30
N ILE A 385 6.22 9.93 28.79
CA ILE A 385 6.40 9.05 29.95
C ILE A 385 6.64 7.61 29.49
N VAL A 386 7.75 7.04 29.96
CA VAL A 386 8.12 5.65 29.75
C VAL A 386 7.32 4.73 30.69
N VAL A 387 6.45 3.87 30.14
CA VAL A 387 5.67 2.91 30.95
C VAL A 387 6.36 1.53 30.96
N PRO A 388 6.72 0.96 32.13
CA PRO A 388 7.30 -0.38 32.23
C PRO A 388 6.28 -1.49 31.92
N GLN A 389 6.74 -2.58 31.29
CA GLN A 389 5.93 -3.74 30.89
C GLN A 389 5.16 -4.41 32.06
N SER A 390 5.65 -4.29 33.30
CA SER A 390 4.97 -4.77 34.51
C SER A 390 3.65 -4.03 34.82
N THR A 391 3.42 -2.89 34.18
CA THR A 391 2.21 -2.06 34.33
C THR A 391 1.11 -2.48 33.35
N LEU A 392 1.47 -2.92 32.13
CA LEU A 392 0.53 -3.37 31.10
C LEU A 392 -0.18 -4.69 31.45
N ALA A 393 0.48 -5.55 32.24
CA ALA A 393 -0.11 -6.81 32.72
C ALA A 393 -1.26 -6.61 33.73
N LYS A 394 -1.55 -5.38 34.15
CA LYS A 394 -2.62 -5.04 35.10
C LYS A 394 -3.86 -4.41 34.46
N VAL A 395 -3.86 -4.19 33.14
CA VAL A 395 -5.03 -3.66 32.42
C VAL A 395 -5.94 -4.83 32.05
N THR A 396 -7.01 -5.03 32.82
CA THR A 396 -8.07 -6.01 32.50
C THR A 396 -9.00 -5.41 31.43
N PRO A 397 -9.59 -6.21 30.51
CA PRO A 397 -10.44 -5.66 29.45
C PRO A 397 -11.67 -4.97 30.04
N VAL A 398 -11.98 -3.77 29.58
CA VAL A 398 -13.20 -3.06 29.99
C VAL A 398 -14.40 -3.71 29.32
N GLU A 399 -15.29 -4.30 30.13
CA GLU A 399 -16.59 -4.80 29.70
C GLU A 399 -17.53 -3.61 29.40
N VAL A 400 -18.16 -3.61 28.22
CA VAL A 400 -19.14 -2.58 27.83
C VAL A 400 -20.47 -2.91 28.51
N VAL A 401 -20.86 -2.11 29.51
CA VAL A 401 -22.22 -2.16 30.06
C VAL A 401 -23.01 -0.98 29.49
N GLN A 402 -24.05 -1.28 28.70
CA GLN A 402 -25.07 -0.30 28.36
C GLN A 402 -25.98 -0.06 29.57
N VAL A 403 -26.14 1.21 29.96
CA VAL A 403 -27.19 1.63 30.90
C VAL A 403 -28.15 2.54 30.16
N THR A 404 -29.40 2.12 30.05
CA THR A 404 -30.54 2.88 29.53
C THR A 404 -31.37 3.40 30.69
N GLU A 405 -31.52 4.71 30.84
CA GLU A 405 -32.68 5.35 31.51
C GLU A 405 -32.84 6.84 31.08
N PRO A 406 -34.06 7.41 31.21
CA PRO A 406 -34.61 8.36 30.24
C PRO A 406 -34.46 9.84 30.65
N GLY A 407 -34.03 10.69 29.71
CA GLY A 407 -34.23 12.14 29.82
C GLY A 407 -33.11 13.06 29.30
N PHE A 408 -31.93 12.55 28.94
CA PHE A 408 -30.84 13.39 28.41
C PHE A 408 -30.07 12.65 27.30
N THR A 409 -30.10 13.18 26.09
CA THR A 409 -29.25 12.75 24.95
C THR A 409 -28.12 13.74 24.75
N THR A 410 -26.91 13.33 25.12
CA THR A 410 -25.65 13.88 24.59
C THR A 410 -24.63 12.74 24.54
N ASP A 411 -24.08 12.45 23.36
CA ASP A 411 -22.99 11.51 23.16
C ASP A 411 -21.68 12.11 23.70
N ALA A 412 -21.38 11.86 24.97
CA ALA A 412 -20.08 12.15 25.56
C ALA A 412 -19.54 10.87 26.22
N ARG A 413 -18.48 10.30 25.66
CA ARG A 413 -17.72 9.22 26.27
C ARG A 413 -16.78 9.83 27.31
N VAL A 414 -17.09 9.71 28.59
CA VAL A 414 -16.22 10.11 29.71
C VAL A 414 -15.74 8.86 30.43
N ALA A 415 -14.42 8.65 30.48
CA ALA A 415 -13.81 7.65 31.34
C ALA A 415 -13.71 8.22 32.76
N ALA A 416 -14.26 7.52 33.75
CA ALA A 416 -14.08 7.83 35.16
C ALA A 416 -13.01 6.91 35.77
N ALA A 417 -12.07 7.48 36.51
CA ALA A 417 -11.15 6.73 37.37
C ALA A 417 -11.78 6.54 38.76
N VAL A 418 -11.76 5.31 39.29
CA VAL A 418 -12.08 5.04 40.70
C VAL A 418 -10.77 5.00 41.49
N ASP A 419 -10.75 5.86 42.51
CA ASP A 419 -9.76 6.04 43.59
C ASP A 419 -8.37 6.63 43.24
N SER A 420 -8.20 7.85 43.76
CA SER A 420 -7.12 8.85 43.67
C SER A 420 -5.82 8.47 44.45
N PRO A 421 -4.67 9.20 44.34
CA PRO A 421 -4.55 10.62 43.95
C PRO A 421 -3.45 11.04 42.95
N GLN A 422 -3.79 12.13 42.25
CA GLN A 422 -2.91 13.17 41.68
C GLN A 422 -2.05 12.82 40.45
N VAL A 423 -2.57 13.14 39.26
CA VAL A 423 -1.94 14.10 38.34
C VAL A 423 -3.05 14.89 37.64
N VAL A 424 -3.15 16.19 37.93
CA VAL A 424 -4.00 17.13 37.19
C VAL A 424 -3.15 17.71 36.07
N LEU A 425 -3.54 17.49 34.82
CA LEU A 425 -3.05 18.27 33.67
C LEU A 425 -4.11 19.32 33.34
N ALA A 426 -3.79 20.58 33.61
CA ALA A 426 -4.64 21.73 33.31
C ALA A 426 -4.57 22.11 31.83
N ALA A 427 -5.72 22.39 31.24
CA ALA A 427 -5.88 23.05 29.94
C ALA A 427 -6.31 24.53 30.15
N ASP A 428 -6.08 25.34 29.12
CA ASP A 428 -5.97 26.80 29.08
C ASP A 428 -7.18 27.70 29.50
N ALA A 429 -6.80 28.88 29.99
CA ALA A 429 -7.37 30.23 29.83
C ALA A 429 -8.66 30.73 30.57
N ALA A 430 -8.41 31.74 31.43
CA ALA A 430 -9.16 33.00 31.67
C ALA A 430 -10.51 33.01 32.43
N LEU A 431 -10.48 33.48 33.69
CA LEU A 431 -11.17 34.68 34.25
C LEU A 431 -11.36 34.59 35.78
N VAL A 432 -10.66 35.49 36.50
CA VAL A 432 -11.07 36.29 37.66
C VAL A 432 -12.04 35.70 38.71
N LEU A 433 -11.56 35.52 39.94
CA LEU A 433 -12.16 36.10 41.17
C LEU A 433 -11.21 35.99 42.39
N GLU A 434 -10.75 37.18 42.81
CA GLU A 434 -10.43 37.70 44.15
C GLU A 434 -10.04 36.82 45.36
N ALA A 435 -8.97 37.33 46.00
CA ALA A 435 -8.79 37.55 47.44
C ALA A 435 -8.48 36.36 48.36
N ALA A 436 -7.23 36.27 48.83
CA ALA A 436 -6.81 36.84 50.13
C ALA A 436 -5.34 36.51 50.46
N GLN A 437 -4.72 37.49 51.11
CA GLN A 437 -3.32 37.68 51.50
C GLN A 437 -2.76 36.67 52.57
N PRO A 438 -1.45 36.77 52.88
CA PRO A 438 -0.56 35.68 53.36
C PRO A 438 -0.22 35.76 54.86
N GLU A 439 0.25 34.66 55.45
CA GLU A 439 1.15 34.63 56.64
C GLU A 439 2.02 33.36 56.52
N GLU A 440 3.34 33.48 56.30
CA GLU A 440 4.40 33.47 57.33
C GLU A 440 4.32 32.28 58.30
N LEU A 441 5.33 31.39 58.23
CA LEU A 441 6.17 31.02 59.39
C LEU A 441 7.29 30.05 58.96
N GLN A 442 8.47 30.65 58.84
CA GLN A 442 9.85 30.16 59.03
C GLN A 442 10.39 28.96 58.24
#